data_AF-R6MXV8-F1
#
_entry.id   AF-R6MXV8-F1
#
_cell.length_a   1.000
_cell.length_b   1.000
_cell.length_c   1.000
_cell.angle_alpha   90.00
_cell.angle_beta   90.00
_cell.angle_gamma   90.00
#
_symmetry.space_group_name_H-M   'P 1'
#
loop_
_entity.id
_entity.type
_entity.pdbx_description
1 polymer ?
#
loop_
_entity_poly.entity_id
_entity_poly.type
_entity_poly.pdbx_seq_one_letter_code
_entity_poly.pdbx_strand_id
1 'polypeptide(L)' 'MLEPIDKNTAKYPGIVIEFKVFNAKKENTLEETAQNALKQIKEKAYDEELIKRGLKQENIRHYGFAFKGKEVLIDTDGN' A
#
# COMPACT_ATOMS: atom_id res chain seq x y z
N MET A 1 -0.23 13.58 3.76
CA MET A 1 -0.23 13.15 2.34
C MET A 1 0.60 14.15 1.57
N LEU A 2 1.58 13.66 0.80
CA LEU A 2 2.38 14.49 -0.10
C LEU A 2 1.75 14.42 -1.49
N GLU A 3 1.71 15.52 -2.22
CA GLU A 3 1.12 15.58 -3.57
C GLU A 3 2.19 15.82 -4.64
N PRO A 4 2.18 15.05 -5.73
CA PRO A 4 3.06 15.32 -6.85
C PRO A 4 2.60 16.57 -7.61
N ILE A 5 3.57 17.35 -8.08
CA ILE A 5 3.32 18.53 -8.94
C ILE A 5 2.72 18.09 -10.28
N ASP A 6 3.25 17.00 -10.85
CA ASP A 6 2.72 16.37 -12.06
C ASP A 6 1.92 15.12 -11.70
N LYS A 7 0.62 15.14 -11.96
CA LYS A 7 -0.34 14.09 -11.60
C LYS A 7 -0.60 13.10 -12.74
N ASN A 8 -0.02 13.35 -13.92
CA ASN A 8 -0.30 12.62 -15.15
C ASN A 8 0.83 11.68 -15.58
N THR A 9 2.02 11.81 -14.98
CA THR A 9 3.18 11.01 -15.34
C THR A 9 3.21 9.67 -14.62
N ALA A 10 3.28 8.57 -15.38
CA ALA A 10 3.50 7.23 -14.83
C ALA A 10 4.91 7.07 -14.21
N LYS A 11 5.83 8.01 -14.47
CA LYS A 11 7.18 8.00 -13.90
C LYS A 11 7.16 8.19 -12.37
N TYR A 12 6.18 8.92 -11.85
CA TYR A 12 6.02 9.22 -10.43
C TYR A 12 4.59 8.87 -9.99
N PRO A 13 4.30 7.57 -9.79
CA PRO A 13 2.96 7.12 -9.45
C PRO A 13 2.52 7.66 -8.09
N GLY A 14 1.20 7.66 -7.85
CA GLY A 14 0.65 7.76 -6.51
C GLY A 14 1.01 6.51 -5.73
N ILE A 15 1.42 6.66 -4.47
CA ILE A 15 1.82 5.54 -3.62
C ILE A 15 0.95 5.53 -2.37
N VAL A 16 0.29 4.41 -2.11
CA VAL A 16 -0.32 4.13 -0.81
C VAL A 16 0.52 3.04 -0.13
N ILE A 17 0.93 3.32 1.11
CA ILE A 17 1.77 2.44 1.92
C ILE A 17 1.06 2.18 3.23
N GLU A 18 0.93 0.92 3.61
CA GLU A 18 0.41 0.52 4.92
C GLU A 18 1.45 -0.34 5.64
N PHE A 19 1.67 -0.04 6.92
CA PHE A 19 2.67 -0.73 7.74
C PHE A 19 1.98 -1.61 8.80
N LYS A 20 2.44 -2.84 8.92
CA LYS A 20 1.98 -3.82 9.90
C LYS A 20 3.15 -4.46 10.62
N VAL A 21 2.97 -4.72 11.91
CA VAL A 21 3.88 -5.53 12.71
C VAL A 21 3.28 -6.91 12.87
N PHE A 22 4.03 -7.94 12.50
CA PHE A 22 3.61 -9.34 12.62
C PHE A 22 3.17 -9.64 14.05
N ASN A 23 1.97 -10.20 14.18
CA ASN A 23 1.44 -10.63 15.47
C ASN A 23 1.07 -12.11 15.42
N ALA A 24 1.89 -12.96 16.05
CA ALA A 24 1.68 -14.40 16.12
C ALA A 24 0.34 -14.84 16.78
N LYS A 25 -0.38 -13.93 17.45
CA LYS A 25 -1.74 -14.20 17.96
C LYS A 25 -2.84 -14.02 16.92
N LYS A 26 -2.55 -13.33 15.81
CA LYS A 26 -3.50 -12.95 14.75
C LYS A 26 -3.15 -13.56 13.40
N GLU A 27 -1.86 -13.77 13.14
CA GLU A 27 -1.30 -14.15 11.85
C GLU A 27 -0.27 -15.27 12.06
N ASN A 28 -0.13 -16.16 11.10
CA ASN A 28 0.82 -17.28 11.12
C ASN A 28 2.13 -16.92 10.43
N THR A 29 2.09 -16.03 9.44
CA THR A 29 3.27 -15.69 8.62
C THR A 29 3.41 -14.19 8.34
N LEU A 30 4.59 -13.80 7.87
CA LEU A 30 4.89 -12.41 7.50
C LEU A 30 4.15 -12.02 6.21
N GLU A 31 3.93 -12.99 5.32
CA GLU A 31 3.13 -12.86 4.10
C GLU A 31 1.66 -12.57 4.42
N GLU A 32 1.04 -13.31 5.34
CA GLU A 32 -0.33 -13.02 5.80
C GLU A 32 -0.43 -11.58 6.34
N THR A 33 0.60 -11.13 7.04
CA THR A 33 0.66 -9.75 7.58
C THR A 33 0.74 -8.71 6.48
N ALA A 34 1.54 -8.95 5.42
CA ALA A 34 1.65 -8.04 4.28
C ALA A 34 0.35 -8.00 3.46
N GLN A 35 -0.29 -9.16 3.27
CA GLN A 35 -1.60 -9.27 2.64
C GLN A 35 -2.68 -8.54 3.45
N ASN A 36 -2.64 -8.62 4.78
CA ASN A 36 -3.54 -7.85 5.65
C ASN A 36 -3.31 -6.34 5.53
N ALA A 37 -2.08 -5.88 5.31
CA ALA A 37 -1.80 -4.48 5.02
C ALA A 37 -2.43 -4.05 3.69
N LEU A 38 -2.25 -4.85 2.62
CA LEU A 38 -2.88 -4.59 1.31
C LEU A 38 -4.41 -4.62 1.39
N LYS A 39 -4.98 -5.56 2.16
CA LYS A 39 -6.43 -5.63 2.40
C LYS A 39 -6.95 -4.35 3.07
N GLN A 40 -6.23 -3.84 4.06
CA GLN A 40 -6.61 -2.58 4.71
C GLN A 40 -6.58 -1.39 3.76
N ILE A 41 -5.61 -1.31 2.84
CA ILE A 41 -5.58 -0.27 1.80
C ILE A 41 -6.87 -0.29 0.98
N LYS A 42 -7.27 -1.49 0.53
CA LYS A 42 -8.50 -1.70 -0.27
C LYS A 42 -9.77 -1.35 0.52
N GLU A 43 -9.88 -1.80 1.76
CA GLU A 43 -11.05 -1.53 2.63
C GLU A 43 -11.22 -0.05 2.98
N LYS A 44 -10.10 0.68 3.08
CA LYS A 44 -10.11 2.12 3.37
C LYS A 44 -10.32 2.98 2.12
N ALA A 45 -10.29 2.39 0.92
CA ALA A 45 -10.53 3.07 -0.35
C ALA A 45 -9.69 4.35 -0.53
N TYR A 46 -8.41 4.32 -0.12
CA TYR A 46 -7.52 5.49 -0.20
C TYR A 46 -7.36 6.02 -1.64
N ASP A 47 -7.53 5.16 -2.64
CA ASP A 47 -7.51 5.50 -4.06
C ASP A 47 -8.53 6.57 -4.42
N GLU A 48 -9.70 6.56 -3.78
CA GLU A 48 -10.75 7.54 -4.08
C GLU A 48 -10.28 8.98 -3.86
N GLU A 49 -9.49 9.20 -2.81
CA GLU A 49 -8.96 10.53 -2.50
C GLU A 49 -7.86 10.93 -3.50
N LEU A 50 -7.03 9.99 -3.94
CA LEU A 50 -5.99 10.24 -4.94
C LEU A 50 -6.60 10.51 -6.32
N ILE A 51 -7.65 9.76 -6.68
CA ILE A 51 -8.39 9.95 -7.93
C ILE A 51 -9.09 11.31 -7.93
N LYS A 52 -9.76 11.70 -6.83
CA LYS A 52 -10.35 13.05 -6.69
C LYS A 52 -9.34 14.18 -6.87
N ARG A 53 -8.07 13.92 -6.51
CA ARG A 53 -6.98 14.89 -6.68
C ARG A 53 -6.37 14.89 -8.08
N GLY A 54 -6.80 14.00 -8.98
CA GLY A 54 -6.43 13.97 -10.40
C GLY A 54 -5.43 12.87 -10.78
N LEU A 55 -5.11 11.93 -9.88
CA LEU A 55 -4.30 10.76 -10.25
C LEU A 55 -5.16 9.76 -11.02
N LYS A 56 -4.59 9.16 -12.06
CA LYS A 56 -5.24 8.05 -12.75
C LYS A 56 -5.08 6.77 -11.96
N GLN A 57 -6.12 5.94 -11.92
CA GLN A 57 -6.14 4.72 -11.13
C GLN A 57 -5.02 3.75 -11.53
N GLU A 58 -4.71 3.65 -12.83
CA GLU A 58 -3.61 2.82 -13.35
C GLU A 58 -2.21 3.30 -12.89
N ASN A 59 -2.10 4.52 -12.38
CA ASN A 59 -0.87 5.12 -11.87
C ASN A 59 -0.81 5.11 -10.33
N ILE A 60 -1.71 4.40 -9.64
CA ILE A 60 -1.67 4.24 -8.18
C ILE A 60 -1.08 2.87 -7.86
N ARG A 61 -0.09 2.84 -6.95
CA ARG A 61 0.61 1.64 -6.51
C ARG A 61 0.39 1.42 -5.03
N HIS A 62 0.13 0.17 -4.64
CA HIS A 62 -0.04 -0.24 -3.25
C HIS A 62 1.14 -1.05 -2.74
N TYR A 63 1.55 -0.75 -1.52
CA TYR A 63 2.59 -1.51 -0.84
C TYR A 63 2.15 -1.86 0.58
N GLY A 64 2.10 -3.17 0.85
CA GLY A 64 1.90 -3.72 2.17
C GLY A 64 3.23 -4.07 2.80
N PHE A 65 3.59 -3.39 3.88
CA PHE A 65 4.82 -3.65 4.63
C PHE A 65 4.51 -4.46 5.88
N ALA A 66 5.17 -5.61 6.03
CA ALA A 66 5.09 -6.45 7.20
C ALA A 66 6.44 -6.57 7.90
N PHE A 67 6.48 -6.20 9.19
CA PHE A 67 7.70 -6.22 9.99
C PHE A 67 7.69 -7.33 11.04
N LYS A 68 8.83 -8.02 11.16
CA LYS A 68 9.17 -8.92 12.27
C LYS A 68 10.56 -8.56 12.79
N GLY A 69 10.60 -7.60 13.70
CA GLY A 69 11.86 -7.02 14.17
C GLY A 69 12.59 -6.27 13.04
N LYS A 70 13.74 -6.79 12.61
CA LYS A 70 14.52 -6.23 11.49
C LYS A 70 14.17 -6.84 10.13
N GLU A 71 13.44 -7.96 10.14
CA GLU A 71 12.95 -8.59 8.92
C GLU A 71 11.73 -7.81 8.42
N VAL A 72 11.72 -7.49 7.14
CA VAL A 72 10.61 -6.81 6.47
C VAL A 72 10.27 -7.56 5.19
N LEU A 73 8.99 -7.85 5.01
CA LEU A 73 8.44 -8.31 3.75
C LEU A 73 7.59 -7.18 3.17
N ILE A 74 7.81 -6.89 1.88
CA ILE A 74 7.07 -5.88 1.13
C ILE A 74 6.31 -6.63 0.06
N ASP A 75 4.99 -6.51 0.08
CA ASP A 75 4.11 -7.11 -0.92
C ASP A 75 3.39 -6.01 -1.72
N THR A 76 2.98 -6.35 -2.93
CA THR A 76 2.27 -5.49 -3.89
C THR A 76 1.06 -6.22 -4.43
N ASP A 77 -0.02 -5.52 -4.76
CA ASP A 77 -1.27 -6.14 -5.20
C ASP A 77 -1.34 -6.53 -6.68
N GLY A 78 -0.19 -6.69 -7.35
CA GLY A 78 -0.06 -7.39 -8.64
C GLY A 78 -0.39 -6.60 -9.91
N ASN A 79 -0.56 -5.29 -9.83
CA ASN A 79 -0.69 -4.40 -11.00
C ASN A 79 0.66 -3.97 -11.57
#